data_AF-X1QJE5-F1
#
_entry.id   AF-X1QJE5-F1
#
_cell.length_a   1.000
_cell.length_b   1.000
_cell.length_c   1.000
_cell.angle_alpha   90.00
_cell.angle_beta   90.00
_cell.angle_gamma   90.00
#
_symmetry.space_group_name_H-M   'P 1'
#
loop_
_entity.id
_entity.type
_entity.pdbx_description
1 polymer ?
#
loop_
_entity_poly.entity_id
_entity_poly.type
_entity_poly.pdbx_seq_one_letter_code
_entity_poly.pdbx_strand_id
1 'polypeptide(L)'
;LLPAAWESTTGALGWLRDEFTNLIGLAYDEILEHAKSYAPMTPEKSLSLAGIMFGSAVGFGTLAHGMALAVEAVPNLKYMGVHYLSGFSAQMGAFGAVSTATMGVIAALAVREPFKYYMNSILRAVIPDEKLLIEFRSKREIDYNQFESYMKYHGYTDEWITKIDSWLWKDPRLFEILYCADVTVPPKEWLIRKFERAGYEDIDIKTLVRVVERRTTRSPRTYYTTSLRRNFRHGFITEEQLTEGIRALEMAEEAIDWIKRTGELDNLYEVNSDWVTTFRTSYRNDIITEEECEASLSALGLPQDRVEAIIELEWVRKEPRILREERTEIQTEWRKIQTSYSRVYIESFRRGLITEDTLAASLTAIGIKNKVANMTARHEAIKLLPKPKPEAIPIPLIPEPTKPPVYLE
;
A
#
# COMPACT_ATOMS: atom_id res chain seq x y z
N LEU A 1 -71.22 -17.82 80.36
CA LEU A 1 -71.54 -17.95 78.91
C LEU A 1 -70.61 -17.12 78.02
N LEU A 2 -70.21 -15.89 78.42
CA LEU A 2 -69.26 -15.06 77.66
C LEU A 2 -67.85 -15.67 77.43
N PRO A 3 -67.21 -16.38 78.38
CA PRO A 3 -65.86 -16.93 78.16
C PRO A 3 -65.81 -18.08 77.16
N ALA A 4 -66.81 -18.98 77.19
CA ALA A 4 -66.89 -20.13 76.30
C ALA A 4 -67.18 -19.72 74.84
N ALA A 5 -67.96 -18.65 74.64
CA ALA A 5 -68.19 -18.10 73.31
C ALA A 5 -66.91 -17.49 72.73
N TRP A 6 -66.09 -16.82 73.57
CA TRP A 6 -64.84 -16.20 73.16
C TRP A 6 -63.78 -17.23 72.74
N GLU A 7 -63.59 -18.31 73.52
CA GLU A 7 -62.66 -19.40 73.17
C GLU A 7 -63.07 -20.13 71.88
N SER A 8 -64.38 -20.29 71.64
CA SER A 8 -64.89 -20.86 70.38
C SER A 8 -64.60 -19.93 69.19
N THR A 9 -64.76 -18.62 69.35
CA THR A 9 -64.50 -17.65 68.26
C THR A 9 -63.03 -17.50 67.92
N THR A 10 -62.13 -17.53 68.92
CA THR A 10 -60.68 -17.46 68.66
C THR A 10 -60.17 -18.73 67.98
N GLY A 11 -60.71 -19.90 68.35
CA GLY A 11 -60.42 -21.16 67.67
C GLY A 11 -60.89 -21.17 66.21
N ALA A 12 -62.11 -20.69 65.93
CA ALA A 12 -62.65 -20.61 64.57
C ALA A 12 -61.87 -19.62 63.69
N LEU A 13 -61.45 -18.46 64.23
CA LEU A 13 -60.63 -17.49 63.52
C LEU A 13 -59.20 -17.99 63.27
N GLY A 14 -58.62 -18.73 64.23
CA GLY A 14 -57.32 -19.38 64.06
C GLY A 14 -57.37 -20.41 62.93
N TRP A 15 -58.37 -21.29 62.96
CA TRP A 15 -58.59 -22.28 61.90
C TRP A 15 -58.81 -21.61 60.52
N LEU A 16 -59.63 -20.55 60.44
CA LEU A 16 -59.83 -19.81 59.18
C LEU A 16 -58.53 -19.18 58.65
N ARG A 17 -57.71 -18.62 59.54
CA ARG A 17 -56.40 -18.06 59.16
C ARG A 17 -55.48 -19.15 58.59
N ASP A 18 -55.42 -20.29 59.26
CA ASP A 18 -54.55 -21.40 58.84
C ASP A 18 -55.02 -21.98 57.51
N GLU A 19 -56.33 -22.19 57.34
CA GLU A 19 -56.92 -22.68 56.09
C GLU A 19 -56.69 -21.69 54.94
N PHE A 20 -56.84 -20.38 55.20
CA PHE A 20 -56.57 -19.35 54.20
C PHE A 20 -55.09 -19.26 53.81
N THR A 21 -54.19 -19.39 54.79
CA THR A 21 -52.74 -19.38 54.56
C THR A 21 -52.30 -20.62 53.76
N ASN A 22 -52.86 -21.79 54.08
CA ASN A 22 -52.64 -23.03 53.34
C ASN A 22 -53.20 -22.93 51.92
N LEU A 23 -54.40 -22.37 51.75
CA LEU A 23 -55.01 -22.17 50.43
C LEU A 23 -54.14 -21.24 49.55
N ILE A 24 -53.63 -20.14 50.11
CA ILE A 24 -52.73 -19.23 49.39
C ILE A 24 -51.41 -19.92 49.05
N GLY A 25 -50.85 -20.69 49.98
CA GLY A 25 -49.63 -21.48 49.75
C GLY A 25 -49.82 -22.46 48.60
N LEU A 26 -50.89 -23.25 48.62
CA LEU A 26 -51.25 -24.20 47.57
C LEU A 26 -51.47 -23.49 46.23
N ALA A 27 -52.19 -22.37 46.22
CA ALA A 27 -52.42 -21.56 45.02
C ALA A 27 -51.11 -21.06 44.40
N TYR A 28 -50.22 -20.56 45.24
CA TYR A 28 -48.93 -20.05 44.81
C TYR A 28 -48.04 -21.18 44.27
N ASP A 29 -47.95 -22.29 44.99
CA ASP A 29 -47.15 -23.45 44.60
C ASP A 29 -47.68 -24.07 43.31
N GLU A 30 -49.00 -24.19 43.15
CA GLU A 30 -49.63 -24.72 41.93
C GLU A 30 -49.38 -23.82 40.72
N ILE A 31 -49.54 -22.50 40.86
CA ILE A 31 -49.24 -21.54 39.78
C ILE A 31 -47.76 -21.58 39.43
N LEU A 32 -46.88 -21.65 40.44
CA LEU A 32 -45.44 -21.68 40.25
C LEU A 32 -44.99 -23.00 39.59
N GLU A 33 -45.55 -24.14 40.00
CA GLU A 33 -45.27 -25.45 39.43
C GLU A 33 -45.77 -25.55 37.99
N HIS A 34 -46.97 -25.05 37.70
CA HIS A 34 -47.45 -24.93 36.32
C HIS A 34 -46.54 -24.01 35.51
N ALA A 35 -46.20 -22.82 36.01
CA ALA A 35 -45.29 -21.93 35.29
C ALA A 35 -43.93 -22.61 34.99
N LYS A 36 -43.40 -23.41 35.92
CA LYS A 36 -42.19 -24.22 35.73
C LYS A 36 -42.39 -25.34 34.71
N SER A 37 -43.54 -26.02 34.67
CA SER A 37 -43.79 -27.12 33.72
C SER A 37 -43.82 -26.65 32.26
N TYR A 38 -44.10 -25.37 32.03
CA TYR A 38 -44.04 -24.77 30.70
C TYR A 38 -42.62 -24.32 30.28
N ALA A 39 -41.60 -24.45 31.14
CA ALA A 39 -40.23 -24.09 30.80
C ALA A 39 -39.62 -25.04 29.74
N PRO A 40 -38.89 -24.53 28.73
CA PRO A 40 -38.71 -23.11 28.42
C PRO A 40 -40.02 -22.50 27.89
N MET A 41 -40.36 -21.33 28.43
CA MET A 41 -41.57 -20.59 28.06
C MET A 41 -41.44 -20.06 26.64
N THR A 42 -42.35 -20.47 25.76
CA THR A 42 -42.43 -19.95 24.39
C THR A 42 -43.63 -19.00 24.25
N PRO A 43 -43.63 -18.11 23.24
CA PRO A 43 -44.74 -17.19 22.99
C PRO A 43 -46.11 -17.90 22.89
N GLU A 44 -46.17 -19.07 22.27
CA GLU A 44 -47.40 -19.84 22.07
C GLU A 44 -47.88 -20.51 23.37
N LYS A 45 -46.95 -20.97 24.21
CA LYS A 45 -47.25 -21.56 25.52
C LYS A 45 -47.75 -20.54 26.54
N SER A 46 -47.37 -19.27 26.37
CA SER A 46 -47.78 -18.22 27.29
C SER A 46 -49.28 -17.94 27.26
N LEU A 47 -49.94 -18.15 26.11
CA LEU A 47 -51.39 -18.02 25.97
C LEU A 47 -52.14 -19.10 26.77
N SER A 48 -51.68 -20.34 26.73
CA SER A 48 -52.30 -21.42 27.51
C SER A 48 -52.05 -21.23 29.00
N LEU A 49 -50.83 -20.85 29.40
CA LEU A 49 -50.54 -20.52 30.79
C LEU A 49 -51.35 -19.30 31.26
N ALA A 50 -51.53 -18.27 30.44
CA ALA A 50 -52.39 -17.12 30.76
C ALA A 50 -53.82 -17.56 31.03
N GLY A 51 -54.36 -18.47 30.21
CA GLY A 51 -55.68 -19.05 30.40
C GLY A 51 -55.79 -19.82 31.72
N ILE A 52 -54.76 -20.61 32.06
CA ILE A 52 -54.70 -21.34 33.34
C ILE A 52 -54.61 -20.35 34.51
N MET A 53 -53.71 -19.37 34.46
CA MET A 53 -53.56 -18.37 35.52
C MET A 53 -54.83 -17.54 35.71
N PHE A 54 -55.53 -17.19 34.62
CA PHE A 54 -56.82 -16.51 34.68
C PHE A 54 -57.91 -17.42 35.28
N GLY A 55 -57.96 -18.70 34.87
CA GLY A 55 -58.86 -19.70 35.42
C GLY A 55 -58.65 -19.92 36.92
N SER A 56 -57.39 -20.06 37.35
CA SER A 56 -57.00 -20.15 38.76
C SER A 56 -57.39 -18.88 39.52
N ALA A 57 -57.14 -17.69 38.96
CA ALA A 57 -57.54 -16.43 39.59
C ALA A 57 -59.07 -16.33 39.79
N VAL A 58 -59.86 -16.74 38.79
CA VAL A 58 -61.32 -16.83 38.91
C VAL A 58 -61.71 -17.87 39.96
N GLY A 59 -61.08 -19.06 39.96
CA GLY A 59 -61.33 -20.11 40.94
C GLY A 59 -61.02 -19.69 42.38
N PHE A 60 -59.92 -18.99 42.61
CA PHE A 60 -59.61 -18.44 43.93
C PHE A 60 -60.57 -17.31 44.32
N GLY A 61 -60.99 -16.48 43.36
CA GLY A 61 -62.02 -15.47 43.59
C GLY A 61 -63.36 -16.07 44.02
N THR A 62 -63.81 -17.14 43.35
CA THR A 62 -65.06 -17.83 43.69
C THR A 62 -64.96 -18.59 45.01
N LEU A 63 -63.83 -19.24 45.31
CA LEU A 63 -63.59 -19.89 46.60
C LEU A 63 -63.57 -18.88 47.74
N ALA A 64 -62.90 -17.75 47.58
CA ALA A 64 -62.89 -16.69 48.59
C ALA A 64 -64.31 -16.16 48.87
N HIS A 65 -65.14 -16.00 47.83
CA HIS A 65 -66.56 -15.68 47.98
C HIS A 65 -67.35 -16.80 48.67
N GLY A 66 -67.11 -18.07 48.31
CA GLY A 66 -67.76 -19.22 48.93
C GLY A 66 -67.44 -19.33 50.43
N MET A 67 -66.18 -19.10 50.80
CA MET A 67 -65.78 -19.03 52.21
C MET A 67 -66.46 -17.88 52.94
N ALA A 68 -66.57 -16.70 52.31
CA ALA A 68 -67.32 -15.59 52.89
C ALA A 68 -68.80 -15.95 53.14
N LEU A 69 -69.45 -16.61 52.18
CA LEU A 69 -70.83 -17.11 52.33
C LEU A 69 -70.96 -18.18 53.42
N ALA A 70 -69.99 -19.10 53.53
CA ALA A 70 -69.99 -20.12 54.57
C ALA A 70 -69.86 -19.51 55.98
N VAL A 71 -69.03 -18.48 56.13
CA VAL A 71 -68.91 -17.71 57.37
C VAL A 71 -70.23 -16.98 57.69
N GLU A 72 -70.91 -16.45 56.68
CA GLU A 72 -72.24 -15.83 56.87
C GLU A 72 -73.35 -16.82 57.25
N ALA A 73 -73.21 -18.10 56.88
CA ALA A 73 -74.18 -19.14 57.21
C ALA A 73 -74.16 -19.54 58.69
N VAL A 74 -73.10 -19.18 59.44
CA VAL A 74 -73.01 -19.42 60.88
C VAL A 74 -73.85 -18.36 61.64
N PRO A 75 -74.96 -18.75 62.31
CA PRO A 75 -75.97 -17.80 62.81
C PRO A 75 -75.44 -16.70 63.76
N ASN A 76 -74.37 -16.99 64.48
CA ASN A 76 -73.78 -16.07 65.45
C ASN A 76 -72.73 -15.13 64.85
N LEU A 77 -72.23 -15.40 63.63
CA LEU A 77 -71.20 -14.59 62.97
C LEU A 77 -71.77 -13.61 61.94
N LYS A 78 -72.99 -13.84 61.45
CA LYS A 78 -73.65 -13.00 60.44
C LYS A 78 -73.76 -11.53 60.86
N TYR A 79 -74.01 -11.25 62.13
CA TYR A 79 -74.18 -9.89 62.66
C TYR A 79 -72.88 -9.16 62.98
N MET A 80 -71.73 -9.86 62.92
CA MET A 80 -70.42 -9.28 63.26
C MET A 80 -69.76 -8.55 62.08
N GLY A 81 -70.43 -8.44 60.93
CA GLY A 81 -69.87 -7.74 59.76
C GLY A 81 -68.66 -8.45 59.15
N VAL A 82 -68.51 -9.76 59.38
CA VAL A 82 -67.32 -10.54 58.96
C VAL A 82 -67.15 -10.57 57.43
N HIS A 83 -68.19 -10.30 56.66
CA HIS A 83 -68.10 -10.14 55.21
C HIS A 83 -67.26 -8.92 54.79
N TYR A 84 -67.21 -7.85 55.61
CA TYR A 84 -66.26 -6.76 55.40
C TYR A 84 -64.84 -7.17 55.78
N LEU A 85 -64.68 -8.16 56.67
CA LEU A 85 -63.37 -8.64 57.10
C LEU A 85 -62.61 -9.34 55.98
N SER A 86 -63.28 -9.97 55.01
CA SER A 86 -62.60 -10.59 53.86
C SER A 86 -62.04 -9.53 52.91
N GLY A 87 -62.83 -8.51 52.56
CA GLY A 87 -62.36 -7.36 51.77
C GLY A 87 -61.30 -6.54 52.51
N PHE A 88 -61.47 -6.36 53.82
CA PHE A 88 -60.52 -5.66 54.67
C PHE A 88 -59.22 -6.44 54.88
N SER A 89 -59.25 -7.76 55.06
CA SER A 89 -58.04 -8.59 55.18
C SER A 89 -57.26 -8.63 53.87
N ALA A 90 -57.97 -8.67 52.73
CA ALA A 90 -57.36 -8.53 51.42
C ALA A 90 -56.65 -7.17 51.23
N GLN A 91 -57.19 -6.09 51.79
CA GLN A 91 -56.58 -4.75 51.75
C GLN A 91 -55.49 -4.52 52.82
N MET A 92 -55.69 -4.97 54.06
CA MET A 92 -54.78 -4.73 55.19
C MET A 92 -53.51 -5.58 55.14
N GLY A 93 -53.55 -6.77 54.56
CA GLY A 93 -52.36 -7.62 54.42
C GLY A 93 -51.37 -7.15 53.35
N ALA A 94 -51.60 -5.98 52.73
CA ALA A 94 -50.89 -5.55 51.52
C ALA A 94 -50.88 -6.63 50.43
N PHE A 95 -51.87 -7.54 50.43
CA PHE A 95 -51.87 -8.74 49.59
C PHE A 95 -51.82 -8.37 48.11
N GLY A 96 -52.51 -7.31 47.69
CA GLY A 96 -52.40 -6.79 46.33
C GLY A 96 -50.98 -6.34 45.96
N ALA A 97 -50.26 -5.68 46.87
CA ALA A 97 -48.89 -5.24 46.62
C ALA A 97 -47.89 -6.41 46.63
N VAL A 98 -48.02 -7.33 47.59
CA VAL A 98 -47.17 -8.53 47.69
C VAL A 98 -47.43 -9.46 46.51
N SER A 99 -48.69 -9.74 46.16
CA SER A 99 -49.08 -10.54 45.00
C SER A 99 -48.64 -9.89 43.68
N THR A 100 -48.80 -8.57 43.53
CA THR A 100 -48.27 -7.86 42.34
C THR A 100 -46.74 -7.92 42.29
N ALA A 101 -46.05 -7.84 43.43
CA ALA A 101 -44.60 -7.93 43.47
C ALA A 101 -44.05 -9.35 43.24
N THR A 102 -44.77 -10.40 43.67
CA THR A 102 -44.32 -11.80 43.55
C THR A 102 -44.95 -12.49 42.34
N MET A 103 -46.28 -12.59 42.29
CA MET A 103 -47.02 -13.18 41.17
C MET A 103 -47.01 -12.27 39.94
N GLY A 104 -46.97 -10.94 40.09
CA GLY A 104 -46.91 -10.04 38.94
C GLY A 104 -45.60 -10.10 38.16
N VAL A 105 -44.47 -10.41 38.83
CA VAL A 105 -43.19 -10.67 38.14
C VAL A 105 -43.24 -12.02 37.42
N ILE A 106 -43.78 -13.06 38.05
CA ILE A 106 -43.98 -14.37 37.41
C ILE A 106 -44.92 -14.22 36.21
N ALA A 107 -46.05 -13.53 36.35
CA ALA A 107 -46.98 -13.25 35.24
C ALA A 107 -46.33 -12.37 34.16
N ALA A 108 -45.49 -11.40 34.52
CA ALA A 108 -44.78 -10.58 33.54
C ALA A 108 -43.81 -11.41 32.70
N LEU A 109 -43.01 -12.26 33.33
CA LEU A 109 -42.00 -13.08 32.63
C LEU A 109 -42.61 -14.31 31.93
N ALA A 110 -43.58 -14.97 32.56
CA ALA A 110 -44.19 -16.20 32.04
C ALA A 110 -45.29 -15.93 31.01
N VAL A 111 -45.98 -14.78 31.11
CA VAL A 111 -47.11 -14.44 30.24
C VAL A 111 -46.85 -13.18 29.43
N ARG A 112 -46.57 -12.03 30.06
CA ARG A 112 -46.53 -10.74 29.35
C ARG A 112 -45.41 -10.65 28.31
N GLU A 113 -44.19 -11.07 28.64
CA GLU A 113 -43.05 -11.00 27.71
C GLU A 113 -43.20 -11.95 26.52
N PRO A 114 -43.50 -13.25 26.70
CA PRO A 114 -43.70 -14.14 25.57
C PRO A 114 -44.95 -13.77 24.77
N PHE A 115 -46.04 -13.33 25.41
CA PHE A 115 -47.21 -12.84 24.70
C PHE A 115 -46.90 -11.56 23.90
N LYS A 116 -46.06 -10.65 24.44
CA LYS A 116 -45.54 -9.51 23.67
C LYS A 116 -44.76 -9.98 22.45
N TYR A 117 -43.91 -11.01 22.56
CA TYR A 117 -43.20 -11.59 21.41
C TYR A 117 -44.16 -12.25 20.41
N TYR A 118 -45.19 -12.95 20.88
CA TYR A 118 -46.24 -13.55 20.05
C TYR A 118 -47.00 -12.46 19.27
N MET A 119 -47.46 -11.43 19.97
CA MET A 119 -48.16 -10.31 19.34
C MET A 119 -47.24 -9.55 18.38
N ASN A 120 -45.95 -9.41 18.69
CA ASN A 120 -44.98 -8.83 17.76
C ASN A 120 -44.73 -9.70 16.53
N SER A 121 -44.82 -11.03 16.59
CA SER A 121 -44.63 -11.88 15.41
C SER A 121 -45.80 -11.77 14.43
N ILE A 122 -47.01 -11.58 14.96
CA ILE A 122 -48.25 -11.38 14.21
C ILE A 122 -48.36 -9.94 13.70
N LEU A 123 -48.35 -8.99 14.64
CA LEU A 123 -48.60 -7.58 14.34
C LEU A 123 -47.37 -6.87 13.76
N ARG A 124 -46.16 -7.38 14.03
CA ARG A 124 -44.88 -6.79 13.60
C ARG A 124 -44.79 -5.29 13.92
N ALA A 125 -45.30 -4.91 15.08
CA ALA A 125 -45.40 -3.52 15.51
C ALA A 125 -44.04 -2.88 15.83
N VAL A 126 -42.98 -3.68 15.99
CA VAL A 126 -41.62 -3.21 16.23
C VAL A 126 -40.96 -2.90 14.90
N ILE A 127 -40.72 -1.62 14.64
CA ILE A 127 -39.84 -1.17 13.57
C ILE A 127 -38.40 -1.06 14.07
N PRO A 128 -37.39 -1.12 13.17
CA PRO A 128 -36.00 -0.82 13.52
C PRO A 128 -35.87 0.53 14.22
N ASP A 129 -34.95 0.64 15.17
CA ASP A 129 -34.63 1.91 15.82
C ASP A 129 -33.96 2.89 14.84
N GLU A 130 -33.96 4.18 15.19
CA GLU A 130 -33.43 5.26 14.35
C GLU A 130 -31.97 4.99 13.95
N LYS A 131 -31.16 4.47 14.88
CA LYS A 131 -29.74 4.17 14.66
C LYS A 131 -29.56 3.09 13.58
N LEU A 132 -30.33 2.01 13.62
CA LEU A 132 -30.25 0.95 12.62
C LEU A 132 -30.77 1.42 11.26
N LEU A 133 -31.82 2.27 11.23
CA LEU A 133 -32.31 2.87 9.99
C LEU A 133 -31.26 3.78 9.34
N ILE A 134 -30.58 4.61 10.13
CA ILE A 134 -29.45 5.45 9.71
C ILE A 134 -28.33 4.56 9.14
N GLU A 135 -28.00 3.45 9.79
CA GLU A 135 -26.98 2.52 9.32
C GLU A 135 -27.37 1.87 7.98
N PHE A 136 -28.59 1.31 7.87
CA PHE A 136 -29.11 0.72 6.62
C PHE A 136 -29.10 1.73 5.49
N ARG A 137 -29.54 2.97 5.76
CA ARG A 137 -29.53 4.03 4.77
C ARG A 137 -28.12 4.43 4.36
N SER A 138 -27.18 4.57 5.31
CA SER A 138 -25.77 4.89 5.01
C SER A 138 -25.07 3.82 4.15
N LYS A 139 -25.48 2.55 4.32
CA LYS A 139 -25.01 1.39 3.55
C LYS A 139 -25.78 1.15 2.25
N ARG A 140 -26.83 1.94 1.98
CA ARG A 140 -27.73 1.83 0.82
C ARG A 140 -28.56 0.54 0.77
N GLU A 141 -28.84 -0.06 1.92
CA GLU A 141 -29.73 -1.23 2.04
C GLU A 141 -31.21 -0.87 1.87
N ILE A 142 -31.56 0.39 2.11
CA ILE A 142 -32.89 0.97 1.89
C ILE A 142 -32.78 2.26 1.07
N ASP A 143 -33.79 2.51 0.25
CA ASP A 143 -33.88 3.75 -0.52
C ASP A 143 -34.35 4.94 0.35
N TYR A 144 -34.39 6.15 -0.24
CA TYR A 144 -34.79 7.35 0.48
C TYR A 144 -36.26 7.30 0.92
N ASN A 145 -37.16 6.78 0.10
CA ASN A 145 -38.60 6.76 0.38
C ASN A 145 -38.91 5.80 1.53
N GLN A 146 -38.24 4.64 1.56
CA GLN A 146 -38.34 3.68 2.66
C GLN A 146 -37.77 4.28 3.95
N PHE A 147 -36.59 4.89 3.89
CA PHE A 147 -35.99 5.57 5.04
C PHE A 147 -36.90 6.67 5.60
N GLU A 148 -37.44 7.53 4.73
CA GLU A 148 -38.40 8.58 5.10
C GLU A 148 -39.64 8.00 5.77
N SER A 149 -40.25 6.96 5.19
CA SER A 149 -41.43 6.33 5.77
C SER A 149 -41.15 5.75 7.16
N TYR A 150 -39.98 5.13 7.38
CA TYR A 150 -39.61 4.59 8.69
C TYR A 150 -39.32 5.67 9.72
N MET A 151 -38.63 6.75 9.32
CA MET A 151 -38.35 7.87 10.21
C MET A 151 -39.63 8.65 10.58
N LYS A 152 -40.66 8.67 9.72
CA LYS A 152 -41.99 9.21 10.04
C LYS A 152 -42.68 8.45 11.16
N TYR A 153 -42.54 7.13 11.24
CA TYR A 153 -43.09 6.33 12.35
C TYR A 153 -42.42 6.62 13.69
N HIS A 154 -41.16 7.10 13.68
CA HIS A 154 -40.46 7.60 14.86
C HIS A 154 -40.81 9.06 15.22
N GLY A 155 -41.61 9.73 14.39
CA GLY A 155 -42.13 11.08 14.66
C GLY A 155 -41.28 12.24 14.13
N TYR A 156 -40.29 11.99 13.26
CA TYR A 156 -39.51 13.07 12.63
C TYR A 156 -40.30 13.81 11.53
N THR A 157 -40.02 15.11 11.39
CA THR A 157 -40.53 15.91 10.28
C THR A 157 -39.70 15.73 9.01
N ASP A 158 -40.30 15.96 7.84
CA ASP A 158 -39.65 15.84 6.52
C ASP A 158 -38.35 16.66 6.41
N GLU A 159 -38.33 17.83 7.06
CA GLU A 159 -37.14 18.69 7.13
C GLU A 159 -35.97 17.99 7.84
N TRP A 160 -36.23 17.39 9.02
CA TRP A 160 -35.20 16.68 9.77
C TRP A 160 -34.76 15.41 9.07
N ILE A 161 -35.67 14.68 8.44
CA ILE A 161 -35.36 13.49 7.65
C ILE A 161 -34.40 13.86 6.50
N THR A 162 -34.69 14.94 5.77
CA THR A 162 -33.84 15.42 4.67
C THR A 162 -32.45 15.84 5.18
N LYS A 163 -32.39 16.53 6.33
CA LYS A 163 -31.12 16.89 6.95
C LYS A 163 -30.35 15.64 7.35
N ILE A 164 -30.95 14.70 8.08
CA ILE A 164 -30.30 13.46 8.49
C ILE A 164 -29.74 12.74 7.26
N ASP A 165 -30.53 12.53 6.21
CA ASP A 165 -30.10 11.86 4.97
C ASP A 165 -28.87 12.54 4.35
N SER A 166 -28.84 13.88 4.32
CA SER A 166 -27.71 14.64 3.77
C SER A 166 -26.40 14.46 4.55
N TRP A 167 -26.49 14.09 5.84
CA TRP A 167 -25.37 13.86 6.77
C TRP A 167 -24.93 12.40 6.86
N LEU A 168 -25.69 11.44 6.31
CA LEU A 168 -25.35 10.01 6.38
C LEU A 168 -24.09 9.64 5.59
N TRP A 169 -23.80 10.42 4.54
CA TRP A 169 -22.69 10.14 3.64
C TRP A 169 -21.37 10.58 4.27
N LYS A 170 -20.43 9.63 4.36
CA LYS A 170 -19.06 9.92 4.79
C LYS A 170 -18.41 10.89 3.81
N ASP A 171 -18.07 12.08 4.28
CA ASP A 171 -17.29 13.02 3.50
C ASP A 171 -15.85 12.52 3.34
N PRO A 172 -15.24 12.70 2.15
CA PRO A 172 -13.87 12.27 1.93
C PRO A 172 -12.94 13.05 2.85
N ARG A 173 -12.01 12.35 3.47
CA ARG A 173 -10.95 12.96 4.29
C ARG A 173 -10.08 13.84 3.40
N LEU A 174 -9.44 14.86 3.98
CA LEU A 174 -8.50 15.74 3.25
C LEU A 174 -7.46 14.93 2.45
N PHE A 175 -6.92 13.86 3.04
CA PHE A 175 -5.99 12.96 2.36
C PHE A 175 -6.59 12.29 1.11
N GLU A 176 -7.84 11.84 1.17
CA GLU A 176 -8.53 11.20 0.03
C GLU A 176 -8.79 12.23 -1.09
N ILE A 177 -9.18 13.45 -0.72
CA ILE A 177 -9.33 14.58 -1.66
C ILE A 177 -7.99 14.86 -2.37
N LEU A 178 -6.91 14.94 -1.60
CA LEU A 178 -5.57 15.17 -2.14
C LEU A 178 -5.07 14.03 -3.03
N TYR A 179 -5.43 12.79 -2.73
CA TYR A 179 -5.13 11.64 -3.58
C TYR A 179 -5.90 11.68 -4.92
N CYS A 180 -7.20 12.03 -4.89
CA CYS A 180 -7.97 12.24 -6.11
C CYS A 180 -7.38 13.36 -6.99
N ALA A 181 -6.86 14.41 -6.35
CA ALA A 181 -6.22 15.54 -7.01
C ALA A 181 -4.91 15.17 -7.73
N ASP A 182 -4.28 14.05 -7.39
CA ASP A 182 -3.12 13.54 -8.13
C ASP A 182 -3.52 12.94 -9.49
N VAL A 183 -4.80 12.59 -9.68
CA VAL A 183 -5.32 11.96 -10.90
C VAL A 183 -6.13 12.93 -11.76
N THR A 184 -6.99 13.75 -11.15
CA THR A 184 -7.86 14.70 -11.85
C THR A 184 -8.10 15.94 -11.00
N VAL A 185 -8.35 17.09 -11.63
CA VAL A 185 -8.69 18.33 -10.91
C VAL A 185 -10.17 18.25 -10.49
N PRO A 186 -10.48 18.14 -9.19
CA PRO A 186 -11.88 18.16 -8.76
C PRO A 186 -12.48 19.55 -9.02
N PRO A 187 -13.78 19.65 -9.36
CA PRO A 187 -14.45 20.95 -9.52
C PRO A 187 -14.32 21.79 -8.25
N LYS A 188 -14.05 23.09 -8.41
CA LYS A 188 -13.80 24.00 -7.29
C LYS A 188 -14.99 24.09 -6.34
N GLU A 189 -16.21 24.15 -6.90
CA GLU A 189 -17.46 24.22 -6.14
C GLU A 189 -17.67 22.97 -5.30
N TRP A 190 -17.25 21.81 -5.82
CA TRP A 190 -17.29 20.56 -5.07
C TRP A 190 -16.31 20.58 -3.88
N LEU A 191 -15.08 21.06 -4.09
CA LEU A 191 -14.08 21.18 -3.02
C LEU A 191 -14.55 22.11 -1.90
N ILE A 192 -15.07 23.29 -2.26
CA ILE A 192 -15.63 24.26 -1.30
C ILE A 192 -16.69 23.58 -0.44
N ARG A 193 -17.70 22.95 -1.06
CA ARG A 193 -18.78 22.26 -0.34
C ARG A 193 -18.28 21.14 0.56
N LYS A 194 -17.22 20.42 0.16
CA LYS A 194 -16.64 19.36 0.99
C LYS A 194 -15.89 19.91 2.21
N PHE A 195 -15.16 21.01 2.05
CA PHE A 195 -14.49 21.65 3.19
C PHE A 195 -15.48 22.36 4.13
N GLU A 196 -16.55 22.97 3.60
CA GLU A 196 -17.65 23.51 4.42
C GLU A 196 -18.30 22.43 5.28
N ARG A 197 -18.63 21.28 4.68
CA ARG A 197 -19.21 20.14 5.42
C ARG A 197 -18.27 19.55 6.45
N ALA A 198 -16.97 19.63 6.22
CA ALA A 198 -15.96 19.21 7.18
C ALA A 198 -15.74 20.24 8.32
N GLY A 199 -16.37 21.42 8.26
CA GLY A 199 -16.33 22.43 9.30
C GLY A 199 -15.11 23.35 9.27
N TYR A 200 -14.43 23.47 8.13
CA TYR A 200 -13.33 24.45 7.98
C TYR A 200 -13.87 25.88 7.87
N GLU A 201 -13.08 26.87 8.31
CA GLU A 201 -13.41 28.29 8.18
C GLU A 201 -13.26 28.77 6.71
N ASP A 202 -14.07 29.75 6.29
CA ASP A 202 -14.08 30.31 4.92
C ASP A 202 -12.69 30.76 4.43
N ILE A 203 -11.84 31.23 5.34
CA ILE A 203 -10.46 31.64 5.05
C ILE A 203 -9.60 30.42 4.70
N ASP A 204 -9.72 29.35 5.49
CA ASP A 204 -9.00 28.10 5.28
C ASP A 204 -9.48 27.39 4.01
N ILE A 205 -10.78 27.41 3.73
CA ILE A 205 -11.36 26.81 2.52
C ILE A 205 -10.68 27.35 1.26
N LYS A 206 -10.51 28.68 1.16
CA LYS A 206 -9.84 29.31 0.02
C LYS A 206 -8.38 28.83 -0.12
N THR A 207 -7.69 28.67 1.00
CA THR A 207 -6.30 28.19 1.03
C THR A 207 -6.21 26.71 0.65
N LEU A 208 -7.06 25.86 1.21
CA LEU A 208 -7.10 24.42 0.94
C LEU A 208 -7.46 24.12 -0.53
N VAL A 209 -8.41 24.85 -1.10
CA VAL A 209 -8.74 24.75 -2.53
C VAL A 209 -7.51 25.04 -3.39
N ARG A 210 -6.78 26.13 -3.10
CA ARG A 210 -5.53 26.44 -3.82
C ARG A 210 -4.46 25.36 -3.64
N VAL A 211 -4.36 24.73 -2.47
CA VAL A 211 -3.43 23.61 -2.23
C VAL A 211 -3.79 22.41 -3.12
N VAL A 212 -5.08 22.07 -3.21
CA VAL A 212 -5.58 20.99 -4.08
C VAL A 212 -5.30 21.30 -5.56
N GLU A 213 -5.61 22.52 -6.02
CA GLU A 213 -5.31 22.98 -7.37
C GLU A 213 -3.80 22.92 -7.67
N ARG A 214 -2.95 23.42 -6.77
CA ARG A 214 -1.49 23.36 -6.91
C ARG A 214 -0.96 21.92 -6.94
N ARG A 215 -1.57 21.00 -6.19
CA ARG A 215 -1.15 19.59 -6.16
C ARG A 215 -1.29 18.93 -7.53
N THR A 216 -2.34 19.25 -8.28
CA THR A 216 -2.58 18.71 -9.63
C THR A 216 -1.46 19.06 -10.62
N THR A 217 -0.73 20.15 -10.38
CA THR A 217 0.38 20.61 -11.23
C THR A 217 1.75 20.25 -10.66
N ARG A 218 1.83 19.45 -9.59
CA ARG A 218 3.10 19.09 -8.92
C ARG A 218 4.10 18.43 -9.87
N SER A 219 3.65 17.45 -10.67
CA SER A 219 4.54 16.72 -11.59
C SER A 219 5.08 17.62 -12.72
N PRO A 220 4.23 18.36 -13.47
CA PRO A 220 4.71 19.34 -14.46
C PRO A 220 5.65 20.41 -13.86
N ARG A 221 5.34 20.95 -12.68
CA ARG A 221 6.22 21.91 -11.99
C ARG A 221 7.57 21.29 -11.66
N THR A 222 7.58 20.07 -11.11
CA THR A 222 8.81 19.34 -10.78
C THR A 222 9.67 19.11 -12.03
N TYR A 223 9.04 18.72 -13.14
CA TYR A 223 9.71 18.53 -14.43
C TYR A 223 10.30 19.84 -14.96
N TYR A 224 9.53 20.93 -14.90
CA TYR A 224 9.96 22.25 -15.35
C TYR A 224 11.11 22.80 -14.47
N THR A 225 11.01 22.72 -13.14
CA THR A 225 12.09 23.08 -12.21
C THR A 225 13.35 22.27 -12.47
N THR A 226 13.24 20.96 -12.71
CA THR A 226 14.38 20.09 -13.03
C THR A 226 15.04 20.51 -14.34
N SER A 227 14.22 20.86 -15.35
CA SER A 227 14.71 21.33 -16.65
C SER A 227 15.41 22.68 -16.53
N LEU A 228 14.86 23.63 -15.79
CA LEU A 228 15.51 24.92 -15.51
C LEU A 228 16.85 24.72 -14.79
N ARG A 229 16.87 23.93 -13.72
CA ARG A 229 18.11 23.64 -12.97
C ARG A 229 19.16 22.99 -13.87
N ARG A 230 18.77 22.03 -14.72
CA ARG A 230 19.68 21.38 -15.67
C ARG A 230 20.27 22.37 -16.68
N ASN A 231 19.46 23.28 -17.20
CA ASN A 231 19.94 24.29 -18.15
C ASN A 231 20.87 25.30 -17.47
N PHE A 232 20.56 25.73 -16.25
CA PHE A 232 21.42 26.61 -15.47
C PHE A 232 22.75 25.94 -15.13
N ARG A 233 22.71 24.69 -14.67
CA ARG A 233 23.89 23.86 -14.41
C ARG A 233 24.85 23.78 -15.62
N HIS A 234 24.32 23.82 -16.83
CA HIS A 234 25.12 23.75 -18.06
C HIS A 234 25.43 25.13 -18.68
N GLY A 235 25.06 26.23 -17.99
CA GLY A 235 25.29 27.59 -18.48
C GLY A 235 24.41 28.01 -19.66
N PHE A 236 23.34 27.28 -19.97
CA PHE A 236 22.42 27.62 -21.07
C PHE A 236 21.44 28.75 -20.72
N ILE A 237 21.23 29.01 -19.44
CA ILE A 237 20.41 30.12 -18.95
C ILE A 237 21.14 30.86 -17.82
N THR A 238 20.81 32.15 -17.65
CA THR A 238 21.39 32.97 -16.59
C THR A 238 20.70 32.74 -15.24
N GLU A 239 21.30 33.26 -14.16
CA GLU A 239 20.74 33.22 -12.82
C GLU A 239 19.39 33.96 -12.74
N GLU A 240 19.25 35.08 -13.43
CA GLU A 240 18.02 35.87 -13.50
C GLU A 240 16.91 35.08 -14.19
N GLN A 241 17.23 34.41 -15.31
CA GLN A 241 16.29 33.56 -16.04
C GLN A 241 15.85 32.35 -15.21
N LEU A 242 16.77 31.73 -14.46
CA LEU A 242 16.43 30.67 -13.51
C LEU A 242 15.48 31.18 -12.43
N THR A 243 15.81 32.33 -11.83
CA THR A 243 15.03 32.94 -10.74
C THR A 243 13.63 33.32 -11.22
N GLU A 244 13.50 33.96 -12.39
CA GLU A 244 12.23 34.30 -13.01
C GLU A 244 11.38 33.06 -13.29
N GLY A 245 11.99 32.03 -13.89
CA GLY A 245 11.32 30.77 -14.21
C GLY A 245 10.80 30.03 -12.97
N ILE A 246 11.56 30.02 -11.86
CA ILE A 246 11.12 29.38 -10.61
C ILE A 246 10.08 30.26 -9.89
N ARG A 247 10.22 31.58 -9.90
CA ARG A 247 9.24 32.50 -9.28
C ARG A 247 7.88 32.43 -9.96
N ALA A 248 7.84 32.19 -11.27
CA ALA A 248 6.60 31.90 -12.00
C ALA A 248 5.87 30.64 -11.50
N LEU A 249 6.59 29.72 -10.84
CA LEU A 249 6.04 28.56 -10.13
C LEU A 249 5.73 28.85 -8.68
N GLU A 250 5.63 30.11 -8.25
CA GLU A 250 5.21 30.54 -6.91
C GLU A 250 5.93 29.80 -5.76
N MET A 251 7.20 29.41 -5.97
CA MET A 251 8.00 28.77 -4.93
C MET A 251 8.46 29.83 -3.90
N ALA A 252 8.71 29.41 -2.67
CA ALA A 252 9.25 30.28 -1.64
C ALA A 252 10.66 30.79 -2.05
N GLU A 253 10.99 32.04 -1.72
CA GLU A 253 12.28 32.66 -2.07
C GLU A 253 13.48 31.87 -1.51
N GLU A 254 13.33 31.27 -0.32
CA GLU A 254 14.34 30.38 0.25
C GLU A 254 14.59 29.15 -0.63
N ALA A 255 13.53 28.55 -1.19
CA ALA A 255 13.66 27.41 -2.10
C ALA A 255 14.34 27.82 -3.41
N ILE A 256 14.10 29.05 -3.89
CA ILE A 256 14.79 29.59 -5.07
C ILE A 256 16.29 29.71 -4.80
N ASP A 257 16.70 30.27 -3.66
CA ASP A 257 18.11 30.38 -3.25
C ASP A 257 18.79 29.01 -3.16
N TRP A 258 18.14 28.02 -2.54
CA TRP A 258 18.68 26.66 -2.47
C TRP A 258 18.86 26.01 -3.85
N ILE A 259 17.91 26.19 -4.77
CA ILE A 259 18.01 25.65 -6.13
C ILE A 259 19.18 26.30 -6.89
N LYS A 260 19.38 27.61 -6.75
CA LYS A 260 20.50 28.33 -7.36
C LYS A 260 21.84 27.81 -6.86
N ARG A 261 22.05 27.81 -5.53
CA ARG A 261 23.30 27.32 -4.92
C ARG A 261 23.61 25.88 -5.31
N THR A 262 22.58 25.03 -5.37
CA THR A 262 22.74 23.65 -5.84
C THR A 262 23.16 23.61 -7.31
N GLY A 263 22.57 24.43 -8.17
CA GLY A 263 22.94 24.53 -9.58
C GLY A 263 24.37 25.01 -9.80
N GLU A 264 24.85 25.95 -9.00
CA GLU A 264 26.24 26.44 -9.02
C GLU A 264 27.23 25.36 -8.59
N LEU A 265 26.94 24.65 -7.49
CA LEU A 265 27.76 23.54 -7.03
C LEU A 265 27.79 22.39 -8.05
N ASP A 266 26.65 22.06 -8.65
CA ASP A 266 26.55 21.05 -9.70
C ASP A 266 27.36 21.47 -10.95
N ASN A 267 27.32 22.75 -11.34
CA ASN A 267 28.11 23.28 -12.46
C ASN A 267 29.61 23.16 -12.18
N LEU A 268 30.05 23.61 -11.00
CA LEU A 268 31.44 23.50 -10.57
C LEU A 268 31.93 22.05 -10.58
N TYR A 269 31.09 21.11 -10.12
CA TYR A 269 31.40 19.69 -10.14
C TYR A 269 31.56 19.14 -11.58
N GLU A 270 30.64 19.43 -12.49
CA GLU A 270 30.69 18.96 -13.89
C GLU A 270 31.93 19.53 -14.61
N VAL A 271 32.18 20.84 -14.48
CA VAL A 271 33.36 21.50 -15.06
C VAL A 271 34.65 20.85 -14.54
N ASN A 272 34.77 20.65 -13.22
CA ASN A 272 35.94 20.00 -12.64
C ASN A 272 36.06 18.53 -13.09
N SER A 273 34.95 17.81 -13.22
CA SER A 273 34.93 16.42 -13.72
C SER A 273 35.44 16.31 -15.16
N ASP A 274 35.06 17.25 -16.02
CA ASP A 274 35.54 17.33 -17.41
C ASP A 274 37.04 17.64 -17.46
N TRP A 275 37.53 18.56 -16.63
CA TRP A 275 38.96 18.84 -16.51
C TRP A 275 39.75 17.62 -16.00
N VAL A 276 39.28 16.94 -14.96
CA VAL A 276 39.89 15.69 -14.48
C VAL A 276 39.96 14.66 -15.59
N THR A 277 38.88 14.48 -16.37
CA THR A 277 38.86 13.55 -17.50
C THR A 277 39.86 13.94 -18.59
N THR A 278 39.99 15.23 -18.85
CA THR A 278 40.94 15.79 -19.82
C THR A 278 42.37 15.52 -19.37
N PHE A 279 42.75 15.86 -18.14
CA PHE A 279 44.11 15.65 -17.62
C PHE A 279 44.49 14.17 -17.56
N ARG A 280 43.57 13.30 -17.12
CA ARG A 280 43.78 11.84 -17.17
C ARG A 280 44.06 11.34 -18.58
N THR A 281 43.29 11.82 -19.55
CA THR A 281 43.46 11.43 -20.95
C THR A 281 44.77 11.96 -21.53
N SER A 282 45.15 13.19 -21.21
CA SER A 282 46.43 13.79 -21.61
C SER A 282 47.63 13.05 -21.03
N TYR A 283 47.60 12.71 -19.73
CA TYR A 283 48.66 11.96 -19.06
C TYR A 283 48.81 10.55 -19.63
N ARG A 284 47.70 9.82 -19.79
CA ARG A 284 47.68 8.49 -20.41
C ARG A 284 48.25 8.50 -21.84
N ASN A 285 48.10 9.61 -22.54
CA ASN A 285 48.56 9.77 -23.91
C ASN A 285 49.97 10.35 -24.05
N ASP A 286 50.70 10.57 -22.95
CA ASP A 286 52.03 11.21 -22.96
C ASP A 286 52.01 12.67 -23.48
N ILE A 287 50.87 13.37 -23.35
CA ILE A 287 50.78 14.79 -23.73
C ILE A 287 51.31 15.70 -22.61
N ILE A 288 51.16 15.27 -21.35
CA ILE A 288 51.65 15.97 -20.15
C ILE A 288 52.44 14.99 -19.27
N THR A 289 53.36 15.51 -18.46
CA THR A 289 54.12 14.71 -17.50
C THR A 289 53.29 14.33 -16.28
N GLU A 290 53.84 13.47 -15.42
CA GLU A 290 53.21 13.09 -14.16
C GLU A 290 53.07 14.29 -13.22
N GLU A 291 54.14 15.07 -13.09
CA GLU A 291 54.19 16.27 -12.23
C GLU A 291 53.23 17.34 -12.73
N GLU A 292 53.10 17.52 -14.06
CA GLU A 292 52.12 18.43 -14.66
C GLU A 292 50.68 17.97 -14.42
N CYS A 293 50.43 16.67 -14.49
CA CYS A 293 49.12 16.08 -14.19
C CYS A 293 48.77 16.25 -12.71
N GLU A 294 49.71 15.96 -11.80
CA GLU A 294 49.56 16.14 -10.36
C GLU A 294 49.28 17.60 -9.99
N ALA A 295 50.08 18.53 -10.52
CA ALA A 295 49.90 19.96 -10.29
C ALA A 295 48.54 20.44 -10.80
N SER A 296 48.11 19.96 -11.97
CA SER A 296 46.84 20.34 -12.60
C SER A 296 45.63 19.78 -11.82
N LEU A 297 45.70 18.53 -11.35
CA LEU A 297 44.65 17.93 -10.51
C LEU A 297 44.58 18.56 -9.11
N SER A 298 45.72 18.91 -8.52
CA SER A 298 45.81 19.62 -7.25
C SER A 298 45.28 21.05 -7.35
N ALA A 299 45.52 21.73 -8.48
CA ALA A 299 44.98 23.07 -8.76
C ALA A 299 43.44 23.09 -8.84
N LEU A 300 42.79 21.98 -9.15
CA LEU A 300 41.33 21.83 -9.07
C LEU A 300 40.81 21.66 -7.63
N GLY A 301 41.71 21.61 -6.63
CA GLY A 301 41.37 21.45 -5.22
C GLY A 301 41.07 20.02 -4.81
N LEU A 302 41.50 19.01 -5.59
CA LEU A 302 41.38 17.62 -5.19
C LEU A 302 42.31 17.30 -4.01
N PRO A 303 41.88 16.46 -3.06
CA PRO A 303 42.76 16.03 -1.97
C PRO A 303 43.90 15.16 -2.52
N GLN A 304 45.10 15.31 -1.94
CA GLN A 304 46.33 14.66 -2.40
C GLN A 304 46.16 13.14 -2.60
N ASP A 305 45.59 12.43 -1.62
CA ASP A 305 45.35 10.98 -1.69
C ASP A 305 44.55 10.57 -2.95
N ARG A 306 43.60 11.42 -3.39
CA ARG A 306 42.80 11.18 -4.59
C ARG A 306 43.58 11.47 -5.86
N VAL A 307 44.47 12.47 -5.83
CA VAL A 307 45.36 12.78 -6.95
C VAL A 307 46.31 11.60 -7.19
N GLU A 308 46.96 11.11 -6.14
CA GLU A 308 47.85 9.94 -6.16
C GLU A 308 47.12 8.72 -6.73
N ALA A 309 45.93 8.40 -6.21
CA ALA A 309 45.14 7.26 -6.69
C ALA A 309 44.76 7.37 -8.18
N ILE A 310 44.49 8.58 -8.69
CA ILE A 310 44.21 8.80 -10.11
C ILE A 310 45.46 8.57 -10.95
N ILE A 311 46.61 9.10 -10.53
CA ILE A 311 47.88 8.98 -11.24
C ILE A 311 48.31 7.51 -11.31
N GLU A 312 48.33 6.80 -10.18
CA GLU A 312 48.67 5.38 -10.13
C GLU A 312 47.79 4.54 -11.07
N LEU A 313 46.48 4.80 -11.06
CA LEU A 313 45.54 4.08 -11.90
C LEU A 313 45.74 4.36 -13.40
N GLU A 314 46.06 5.60 -13.77
CA GLU A 314 46.38 5.92 -15.17
C GLU A 314 47.76 5.41 -15.59
N TRP A 315 48.74 5.35 -14.68
CA TRP A 315 50.03 4.71 -14.92
C TRP A 315 49.87 3.22 -15.26
N VAL A 316 49.10 2.48 -14.46
CA VAL A 316 48.79 1.05 -14.71
C VAL A 316 48.11 0.86 -16.08
N ARG A 317 47.31 1.83 -16.53
CA ARG A 317 46.67 1.78 -17.87
C ARG A 317 47.65 2.12 -19.00
N LYS A 318 48.67 2.91 -18.72
CA LYS A 318 49.71 3.35 -19.66
C LYS A 318 50.80 2.28 -19.86
N GLU A 319 51.17 1.56 -18.80
CA GLU A 319 52.23 0.55 -18.80
C GLU A 319 52.16 -0.49 -19.95
N PRO A 320 50.99 -1.10 -20.27
CA PRO A 320 50.90 -2.05 -21.39
C PRO A 320 51.22 -1.45 -22.75
N ARG A 321 51.01 -0.13 -22.93
CA ARG A 321 51.35 0.59 -24.16
C ARG A 321 52.86 0.72 -24.30
N ILE A 322 53.52 1.14 -23.22
CA ILE A 322 54.98 1.28 -23.15
C ILE A 322 55.65 -0.08 -23.45
N LEU A 323 55.22 -1.14 -22.76
CA LEU A 323 55.76 -2.49 -22.98
C LEU A 323 55.58 -2.99 -24.42
N ARG A 324 54.49 -2.58 -25.09
CA ARG A 324 54.25 -2.90 -26.49
C ARG A 324 55.20 -2.15 -27.41
N GLU A 325 55.41 -0.86 -27.18
CA GLU A 325 56.31 -0.01 -27.96
C GLU A 325 57.77 -0.48 -27.81
N GLU A 326 58.23 -0.70 -26.58
CA GLU A 326 59.55 -1.28 -26.30
C GLU A 326 59.73 -2.63 -27.00
N ARG A 327 58.73 -3.52 -26.92
CA ARG A 327 58.77 -4.81 -27.62
C ARG A 327 58.89 -4.64 -29.13
N THR A 328 58.22 -3.65 -29.72
CA THR A 328 58.32 -3.37 -31.15
C THR A 328 59.67 -2.79 -31.55
N GLU A 329 60.27 -1.92 -30.73
CA GLU A 329 61.61 -1.37 -30.93
C GLU A 329 62.67 -2.48 -30.84
N ILE A 330 62.63 -3.28 -29.78
CA ILE A 330 63.51 -4.45 -29.60
C ILE A 330 63.36 -5.40 -30.79
N GLN A 331 62.13 -5.67 -31.23
CA GLN A 331 61.90 -6.52 -32.40
C GLN A 331 62.47 -5.91 -33.69
N THR A 332 62.46 -4.59 -33.83
CA THR A 332 62.99 -3.87 -34.99
C THR A 332 64.52 -3.90 -34.99
N GLU A 333 65.16 -3.61 -33.87
CA GLU A 333 66.61 -3.73 -33.71
C GLU A 333 67.08 -5.17 -33.90
N TRP A 334 66.36 -6.13 -33.34
CA TRP A 334 66.63 -7.55 -33.56
C TRP A 334 66.56 -7.94 -35.04
N ARG A 335 65.56 -7.43 -35.80
CA ARG A 335 65.47 -7.65 -37.25
C ARG A 335 66.63 -7.01 -38.02
N LYS A 336 67.12 -5.83 -37.62
CA LYS A 336 68.30 -5.20 -38.22
C LYS A 336 69.54 -6.08 -38.03
N ILE A 337 69.75 -6.58 -36.79
CA ILE A 337 70.84 -7.50 -36.45
C ILE A 337 70.71 -8.81 -37.25
N GLN A 338 69.52 -9.42 -37.30
CA GLN A 338 69.29 -10.63 -38.10
C GLN A 338 69.63 -10.41 -39.58
N THR A 339 69.25 -9.26 -40.14
CA THR A 339 69.51 -8.93 -41.54
C THR A 339 71.01 -8.78 -41.82
N SER A 340 71.75 -8.12 -40.93
CA SER A 340 73.20 -7.94 -41.09
C SER A 340 73.96 -9.26 -41.02
N TYR A 341 73.68 -10.12 -40.02
CA TYR A 341 74.29 -11.45 -39.92
C TYR A 341 73.88 -12.38 -41.06
N SER A 342 72.60 -12.37 -41.46
CA SER A 342 72.14 -13.16 -42.61
C SER A 342 72.94 -12.83 -43.88
N ARG A 343 73.22 -11.55 -44.11
CA ARG A 343 74.03 -11.10 -45.25
C ARG A 343 75.44 -11.69 -45.20
N VAL A 344 76.09 -11.66 -44.04
CA VAL A 344 77.42 -12.23 -43.83
C VAL A 344 77.43 -13.74 -44.09
N TYR A 345 76.45 -14.49 -43.58
CA TYR A 345 76.35 -15.93 -43.80
C TYR A 345 76.07 -16.28 -45.26
N ILE A 346 75.14 -15.55 -45.91
CA ILE A 346 74.84 -15.73 -47.34
C ILE A 346 76.09 -15.44 -48.18
N GLU A 347 76.84 -14.37 -47.89
CA GLU A 347 78.09 -14.07 -48.58
C GLU A 347 79.16 -15.15 -48.34
N SER A 348 79.27 -15.66 -47.10
CA SER A 348 80.20 -16.75 -46.76
C SER A 348 79.86 -18.04 -47.52
N PHE A 349 78.56 -18.36 -47.63
CA PHE A 349 78.07 -19.49 -48.42
C PHE A 349 78.36 -19.32 -49.91
N ARG A 350 78.10 -18.13 -50.47
CA ARG A 350 78.42 -17.81 -51.88
C ARG A 350 79.92 -17.90 -52.19
N ARG A 351 80.78 -17.67 -51.20
CA ARG A 351 82.24 -17.85 -51.30
C ARG A 351 82.70 -19.30 -51.09
N GLY A 352 81.78 -20.22 -50.83
CA GLY A 352 82.07 -21.64 -50.58
C GLY A 352 82.70 -21.92 -49.22
N LEU A 353 82.64 -20.98 -48.27
CA LEU A 353 83.22 -21.13 -46.93
C LEU A 353 82.37 -22.01 -46.01
N ILE A 354 81.07 -22.12 -46.30
CA ILE A 354 80.10 -22.92 -45.52
C ILE A 354 79.20 -23.72 -46.48
N THR A 355 78.70 -24.86 -46.04
CA THR A 355 77.75 -25.73 -46.79
C THR A 355 76.29 -25.27 -46.62
N GLU A 356 75.37 -25.82 -47.43
CA GLU A 356 73.94 -25.48 -47.38
C GLU A 356 73.34 -25.75 -45.99
N ASP A 357 73.62 -26.92 -45.42
CA ASP A 357 73.16 -27.30 -44.08
C ASP A 357 73.70 -26.35 -43.01
N THR A 358 74.97 -25.93 -43.13
CA THR A 358 75.56 -24.98 -42.17
C THR A 358 75.04 -23.55 -42.34
N LEU A 359 74.66 -23.13 -43.56
CA LEU A 359 73.95 -21.87 -43.76
C LEU A 359 72.56 -21.91 -43.12
N ALA A 360 71.80 -22.98 -43.35
CA ALA A 360 70.49 -23.17 -42.73
C ALA A 360 70.57 -23.20 -41.20
N ALA A 361 71.56 -23.91 -40.65
CA ALA A 361 71.83 -23.94 -39.21
C ALA A 361 72.21 -22.56 -38.66
N SER A 362 73.07 -21.81 -39.37
CA SER A 362 73.50 -20.47 -38.95
C SER A 362 72.36 -19.44 -38.98
N LEU A 363 71.51 -19.47 -40.02
CA LEU A 363 70.32 -18.63 -40.10
C LEU A 363 69.30 -19.00 -39.00
N THR A 364 69.16 -20.28 -38.69
CA THR A 364 68.31 -20.74 -37.58
C THR A 364 68.87 -20.28 -36.23
N ALA A 365 70.20 -20.31 -36.05
CA ALA A 365 70.88 -19.89 -34.83
C ALA A 365 70.70 -18.40 -34.51
N ILE A 366 70.61 -17.53 -35.52
CA ILE A 366 70.27 -16.11 -35.33
C ILE A 366 68.77 -15.85 -35.15
N GLY A 367 67.95 -16.91 -35.03
CA GLY A 367 66.52 -16.80 -34.72
C GLY A 367 65.60 -16.67 -35.93
N ILE A 368 66.05 -16.97 -37.15
CA ILE A 368 65.15 -17.11 -38.30
C ILE A 368 64.42 -18.44 -38.18
N LYS A 369 63.11 -18.45 -38.48
CA LYS A 369 62.31 -19.68 -38.43
C LYS A 369 62.96 -20.76 -39.32
N ASN A 370 63.16 -21.95 -38.77
CA ASN A 370 63.85 -23.08 -39.43
C ASN A 370 63.37 -23.33 -40.88
N LYS A 371 62.06 -23.29 -41.13
CA LYS A 371 61.49 -23.41 -42.49
C LYS A 371 61.99 -22.32 -43.45
N VAL A 372 62.04 -21.07 -43.01
CA VAL A 372 62.52 -19.93 -43.81
C VAL A 372 64.02 -20.06 -44.03
N ALA A 373 64.78 -20.40 -42.99
CA ALA A 373 66.22 -20.62 -43.07
C ALA A 373 66.60 -21.69 -44.11
N ASN A 374 65.94 -22.86 -44.09
CA ASN A 374 66.14 -23.93 -45.07
C ASN A 374 65.79 -23.49 -46.49
N MET A 375 64.67 -22.78 -46.67
CA MET A 375 64.27 -22.29 -47.99
C MET A 375 65.24 -21.24 -48.54
N THR A 376 65.74 -20.34 -47.68
CA THR A 376 66.78 -19.37 -48.06
C THR A 376 68.07 -20.07 -48.44
N ALA A 377 68.52 -21.06 -47.67
CA ALA A 377 69.74 -21.83 -47.97
C ALA A 377 69.63 -22.57 -49.32
N ARG A 378 68.53 -23.32 -49.53
CA ARG A 378 68.21 -24.00 -50.81
C ARG A 378 68.18 -23.04 -51.98
N HIS A 379 67.52 -21.89 -51.80
CA HIS A 379 67.40 -20.89 -52.86
C HIS A 379 68.76 -20.30 -53.26
N GLU A 380 69.62 -20.01 -52.28
CA GLU A 380 70.99 -19.57 -52.55
C GLU A 380 71.85 -20.69 -53.18
N ALA A 381 71.66 -21.96 -52.80
CA ALA A 381 72.32 -23.10 -53.43
C ALA A 381 71.94 -23.24 -54.92
N ILE A 382 70.65 -23.09 -55.24
CA ILE A 382 70.16 -23.10 -56.63
C ILE A 382 70.78 -21.97 -57.46
N LYS A 383 71.05 -20.79 -56.87
CA LYS A 383 71.69 -19.67 -57.59
C LYS A 383 73.15 -19.94 -57.98
N LEU A 384 73.84 -20.83 -57.26
CA LEU A 384 75.22 -21.22 -57.57
C LEU A 384 75.30 -22.26 -58.69
N LEU A 385 74.20 -22.97 -58.99
CA LEU A 385 74.17 -23.87 -60.13
C LEU A 385 74.33 -23.06 -61.42
N PRO A 386 75.21 -23.49 -62.36
CA PRO A 386 75.37 -22.82 -63.63
C PRO A 386 74.02 -22.78 -64.33
N LYS A 387 73.53 -21.56 -64.65
CA LYS A 387 72.26 -21.41 -65.36
C LYS A 387 72.33 -22.26 -66.63
N PRO A 388 71.38 -23.20 -66.85
CA PRO A 388 71.33 -23.92 -68.10
C PRO A 388 71.26 -22.88 -69.23
N LYS A 389 72.11 -23.04 -70.26
CA LYS A 389 72.02 -22.20 -71.46
C LYS A 389 70.56 -22.25 -71.91
N PRO A 390 69.88 -21.12 -72.11
CA PRO A 390 68.49 -21.13 -72.54
C PRO A 390 68.42 -21.90 -73.85
N GLU A 391 67.77 -23.07 -73.83
CA GLU A 391 67.33 -23.72 -75.05
C GLU A 391 66.40 -22.73 -75.73
N ALA A 392 66.70 -22.38 -76.98
CA ALA A 392 65.92 -21.44 -77.75
C ALA A 392 64.50 -22.00 -77.89
N ILE A 393 63.59 -21.54 -77.04
CA ILE A 393 62.16 -21.85 -77.17
C ILE A 393 61.74 -21.20 -78.49
N PRO A 394 61.29 -21.96 -79.50
CA PRO A 394 60.79 -21.38 -80.73
C PRO A 394 59.58 -20.53 -80.36
N ILE A 395 59.66 -19.22 -80.62
CA ILE A 395 58.55 -18.31 -80.41
C ILE A 395 57.41 -18.80 -81.30
N PRO A 396 56.27 -19.27 -80.75
CA PRO A 396 55.13 -19.63 -81.57
C PRO A 396 54.68 -18.36 -82.32
N LEU A 397 54.56 -18.49 -83.65
CA LEU A 397 54.06 -17.44 -84.54
C LEU A 397 52.78 -16.85 -83.97
N ILE A 398 52.78 -15.55 -83.70
CA ILE A 398 51.59 -14.80 -83.29
C ILE A 398 50.57 -14.97 -84.42
N PRO A 399 49.38 -15.54 -84.17
CA PRO A 399 48.35 -15.67 -85.20
C PRO A 399 47.96 -14.29 -85.71
N GLU A 400 47.84 -14.17 -87.03
CA GLU A 400 47.49 -12.90 -87.70
C GLU A 400 46.21 -12.29 -87.11
N PRO A 401 46.16 -10.96 -86.94
CA PRO A 401 44.98 -10.29 -86.38
C PRO A 401 43.77 -10.55 -87.27
N THR A 402 42.74 -11.19 -86.71
CA THR A 402 41.44 -11.41 -87.35
C THR A 402 40.85 -10.07 -87.79
N LYS A 403 40.46 -9.96 -89.07
CA LYS A 403 39.84 -8.77 -89.66
C LYS A 403 38.66 -8.27 -88.80
N PRO A 404 38.54 -6.95 -88.58
CA PRO A 404 37.41 -6.40 -87.83
C PRO A 404 36.08 -6.63 -88.55
N PRO A 405 34.98 -6.86 -87.81
CA PRO A 405 33.67 -7.12 -88.39
C PRO A 405 33.14 -5.88 -89.13
N VAL A 406 32.63 -6.11 -90.35
CA VAL A 406 31.92 -5.12 -91.17
C VAL A 406 30.54 -4.92 -90.57
N TYR A 407 30.24 -3.70 -90.11
CA TYR A 407 28.87 -3.31 -89.75
C TYR A 407 28.13 -2.89 -91.03
N LEU A 408 26.99 -3.52 -91.29
CA LEU A 408 26.05 -3.13 -92.34
C LEU A 408 25.23 -1.92 -91.84
N GLU A 409 25.08 -0.91 -92.70
CA GLU A 409 24.32 0.33 -92.48
C GLU A 409 22.81 0.12 -92.42
#